data_AF-A0A5D2KQ71-F1
#
_entry.id   AF-A0A5D2KQ71-F1
#
_cell.length_a   1.000
_cell.length_b   1.000
_cell.length_c   1.000
_cell.angle_alpha   90.00
_cell.angle_beta   90.00
_cell.angle_gamma   90.00
#
_symmetry.space_group_name_H-M   'P 1'
#
loop_
_entity.id
_entity.type
_entity.pdbx_description
1 polymer ?
#
loop_
_entity_poly.entity_id
_entity_poly.type
_entity_poly.pdbx_seq_one_letter_code
_entity_poly.pdbx_strand_id
1 'polypeptide(L)'
;MESGLGSNCNERHWIFKDDSWFSQFRNGSNPWMARYAYALIFLVSNLLAWAVRDYGHNAFPEMEKLKNCQGGRGCLGAEGVLRVSLGCFAFYFVMFLSTAGNSRMYNCRDSWHSGWWSAKIGLWIALTVTSFLVPTFIVQIYGEIAHFGAGVFLLVQLVSVISFITWLNDCCQSEKTAERCHIHVMLLATAAYIICIFGIIMMYIWYAPEPSCLLNIFFITWTLVLLQLMTSVSLHPKINSGFLTPGLMGLYVVFICWCAIRSEPAGESCNRKAEASNKTDWLTIISFVVALLAMVIATFSTGIDSQCFQEARAEDAVPYGYGFFHFVFATGAMYFAMLLIGWNTHHTIKRWTIDVGWTSTWVRIVNEWLAVCVYLWMLVAPVILKWRQTSESA
;
A
#
# COMPACT_ATOMS: atom_id res chain seq x y z
N MET A 1 -46.27 23.08 30.13
CA MET A 1 -44.85 22.92 30.48
C MET A 1 -44.74 21.62 31.26
N GLU A 2 -44.08 20.55 30.84
CA GLU A 2 -43.29 20.19 29.67
C GLU A 2 -43.47 18.68 29.46
N SER A 3 -43.38 18.24 28.21
CA SER A 3 -43.48 16.87 27.75
C SER A 3 -42.23 16.04 28.09
N GLY A 4 -42.42 14.90 28.78
CA GLY A 4 -41.36 13.91 28.97
C GLY A 4 -41.33 12.88 27.83
N LEU A 5 -40.32 12.98 26.97
CA LEU A 5 -39.92 11.96 26.00
C LEU A 5 -38.49 11.52 26.37
N GLY A 6 -38.40 10.53 27.26
CA GLY A 6 -37.14 9.86 27.63
C GLY A 6 -36.92 8.66 26.72
N SER A 7 -35.83 8.68 25.97
CA SER A 7 -35.48 7.73 24.92
C SER A 7 -35.18 6.30 25.41
N ASN A 8 -35.73 5.35 24.67
CA ASN A 8 -35.65 3.90 24.80
C ASN A 8 -34.26 3.29 24.48
N CYS A 9 -33.19 3.75 25.14
CA CYS A 9 -31.80 3.27 24.86
C CYS A 9 -31.30 2.13 25.78
N ASN A 10 -31.95 1.85 26.92
CA ASN A 10 -31.40 0.91 27.90
C ASN A 10 -31.81 -0.57 27.73
N GLU A 11 -32.79 -0.88 26.88
CA GLU A 11 -33.21 -2.29 26.68
C GLU A 11 -32.32 -3.09 25.71
N ARG A 12 -31.43 -2.44 24.96
CA ARG A 12 -30.56 -3.13 23.97
C ARG A 12 -29.33 -3.82 24.57
N HIS A 13 -29.03 -3.63 25.86
CA HIS A 13 -27.79 -4.13 26.45
C HIS A 13 -27.84 -5.62 26.87
N TRP A 14 -29.03 -6.22 26.96
CA TRP A 14 -29.20 -7.59 27.46
C TRP A 14 -29.43 -8.65 26.37
N ILE A 15 -29.56 -8.25 25.11
CA ILE A 15 -29.69 -9.15 23.94
C ILE A 15 -28.34 -9.20 23.21
N PHE A 16 -27.30 -9.72 23.85
CA PHE A 16 -25.99 -9.87 23.18
C PHE A 16 -25.28 -11.19 23.48
N LYS A 17 -25.88 -12.07 24.29
CA LYS A 17 -25.18 -13.26 24.79
C LYS A 17 -25.39 -14.56 24.00
N ASP A 18 -26.41 -14.63 23.12
CA ASP A 18 -26.76 -15.85 22.37
C ASP A 18 -26.86 -15.64 20.85
N ASP A 19 -26.17 -14.63 20.33
CA ASP A 19 -26.22 -14.32 18.90
C ASP A 19 -25.06 -14.96 18.12
N SER A 20 -25.40 -15.67 17.04
CA SER A 20 -24.49 -16.19 16.01
C SER A 20 -23.45 -15.13 15.60
N TRP A 21 -22.23 -15.54 15.25
CA TRP A 21 -21.20 -14.65 14.69
C TRP A 21 -21.75 -13.72 13.58
N PHE A 22 -22.73 -14.21 12.83
CA PHE A 22 -23.40 -13.46 11.77
C PHE A 22 -24.33 -12.36 12.30
N SER A 23 -25.07 -12.58 13.40
CA SER A 23 -25.90 -11.54 14.01
C SER A 23 -25.06 -10.53 14.81
N GLN A 24 -23.96 -10.97 15.42
CA GLN A 24 -22.97 -10.07 16.02
C GLN A 24 -22.29 -9.17 14.96
N PHE A 25 -21.95 -9.72 13.80
CA PHE A 25 -21.41 -8.92 12.69
C PHE A 25 -22.46 -7.96 12.10
N ARG A 26 -23.73 -8.40 12.00
CA ARG A 26 -24.81 -7.57 11.43
C ARG A 26 -25.21 -6.40 12.35
N ASN A 27 -25.25 -6.62 13.66
CA ASN A 27 -25.79 -5.66 14.64
C ASN A 27 -24.74 -5.05 15.59
N GLY A 28 -23.53 -5.58 15.67
CA GLY A 28 -22.46 -5.10 16.56
C GLY A 28 -21.60 -4.00 15.94
N SER A 29 -21.38 -2.91 16.67
CA SER A 29 -20.44 -1.84 16.33
C SER A 29 -19.08 -2.15 16.95
N ASN A 30 -18.15 -2.69 16.17
CA ASN A 30 -16.78 -2.95 16.65
C ASN A 30 -15.72 -2.43 15.64
N PRO A 31 -15.01 -1.33 15.96
CA PRO A 31 -14.03 -0.72 15.06
C PRO A 31 -12.79 -1.60 14.79
N TRP A 32 -12.46 -2.50 15.72
CA TRP A 32 -11.36 -3.46 15.54
C TRP A 32 -11.71 -4.58 14.55
N MET A 33 -12.98 -4.95 14.47
CA MET A 33 -13.48 -5.90 13.48
C MET A 33 -13.72 -5.22 12.12
N ALA A 34 -14.17 -3.95 12.14
CA ALA A 34 -14.48 -3.18 10.95
C ALA A 34 -13.31 -3.07 9.98
N ARG A 35 -12.08 -2.83 10.47
CA ARG A 35 -10.87 -2.77 9.63
C ARG A 35 -10.66 -4.05 8.81
N TYR A 36 -10.93 -5.24 9.37
CA TYR A 36 -10.75 -6.51 8.65
C TYR A 36 -11.85 -6.72 7.62
N ALA A 37 -13.08 -6.30 7.91
CA ALA A 37 -14.16 -6.31 6.94
C ALA A 37 -13.86 -5.38 5.74
N TYR A 38 -13.34 -4.18 5.99
CA TYR A 38 -12.87 -3.30 4.92
C TYR A 38 -11.69 -3.92 4.16
N ALA A 39 -10.72 -4.54 4.84
CA ALA A 39 -9.62 -5.24 4.17
C ALA A 39 -10.12 -6.36 3.26
N LEU A 40 -11.15 -7.10 3.68
CA LEU A 40 -11.79 -8.15 2.90
C LEU A 40 -12.51 -7.58 1.66
N ILE A 41 -13.26 -6.47 1.80
CA ILE A 41 -13.90 -5.78 0.65
C ILE A 41 -12.84 -5.35 -0.37
N PHE A 42 -11.71 -4.82 0.11
CA PHE A 42 -10.60 -4.44 -0.75
C PHE A 42 -9.99 -5.65 -1.47
N LEU A 43 -9.73 -6.75 -0.75
CA LEU A 43 -9.23 -8.00 -1.34
C LEU A 43 -10.18 -8.54 -2.41
N VAL A 44 -11.49 -8.56 -2.14
CA VAL A 44 -12.49 -9.01 -3.11
C VAL A 44 -12.51 -8.11 -4.34
N SER A 45 -12.40 -6.79 -4.16
CA SER A 45 -12.30 -5.84 -5.28
C SER A 45 -11.05 -6.08 -6.14
N ASN A 46 -9.92 -6.41 -5.51
CA ASN A 46 -8.68 -6.77 -6.20
C ASN A 46 -8.81 -8.07 -7.00
N LEU A 47 -9.40 -9.11 -6.40
CA LEU A 47 -9.67 -10.38 -7.07
C LEU A 47 -10.66 -10.20 -8.24
N LEU A 48 -11.67 -9.34 -8.07
CA LEU A 48 -12.61 -9.00 -9.13
C LEU A 48 -11.91 -8.26 -10.29
N ALA A 49 -11.06 -7.28 -9.98
CA ALA A 49 -10.30 -6.56 -11.01
C ALA A 49 -9.36 -7.50 -11.78
N TRP A 50 -8.69 -8.41 -11.07
CA TRP A 50 -7.89 -9.48 -11.70
C TRP A 50 -8.74 -10.40 -12.59
N ALA A 51 -9.89 -10.86 -12.08
CA ALA A 51 -10.78 -11.74 -12.84
C ALA A 51 -11.30 -11.05 -14.12
N VAL A 52 -11.67 -9.77 -14.04
CA VAL A 52 -12.07 -8.96 -15.19
C VAL A 52 -10.90 -8.80 -16.18
N ARG A 53 -9.68 -8.56 -15.71
CA ARG A 53 -8.49 -8.42 -16.56
C ARG A 53 -8.17 -9.70 -17.35
N ASP A 54 -8.10 -10.84 -16.68
CA ASP A 54 -7.58 -12.08 -17.26
C ASP A 54 -8.68 -12.91 -17.98
N TYR A 55 -9.93 -12.80 -17.52
CA TYR A 55 -11.07 -13.61 -17.98
C TYR A 55 -12.25 -12.79 -18.53
N GLY A 56 -12.30 -11.48 -18.34
CA GLY A 56 -13.46 -10.63 -18.66
C GLY A 56 -13.96 -10.72 -20.12
N HIS A 57 -13.07 -10.97 -21.08
CA HIS A 57 -13.43 -11.19 -22.49
C HIS A 57 -14.46 -12.30 -22.73
N ASN A 58 -14.49 -13.34 -21.89
CA ASN A 58 -15.42 -14.48 -22.03
C ASN A 58 -16.67 -14.29 -21.16
N ALA A 59 -16.62 -13.41 -20.16
CA ALA A 59 -17.63 -13.30 -19.12
C ALA A 59 -18.57 -12.09 -19.32
N PHE A 60 -18.15 -11.05 -20.04
CA PHE A 60 -18.91 -9.81 -20.21
C PHE A 60 -19.01 -9.39 -21.68
N PRO A 61 -20.01 -9.86 -22.45
CA PRO A 61 -20.22 -9.45 -23.84
C PRO A 61 -20.55 -7.95 -23.98
N GLU A 62 -21.01 -7.29 -22.92
CA GLU A 62 -21.17 -5.82 -22.87
C GLU A 62 -19.82 -5.09 -23.06
N MET A 63 -18.70 -5.74 -22.71
CA MET A 63 -17.35 -5.18 -22.90
C MET A 63 -16.94 -5.14 -24.38
N GLU A 64 -17.53 -5.95 -25.26
CA GLU A 64 -17.29 -5.89 -26.72
C GLU A 64 -17.92 -4.64 -27.36
N LYS A 65 -18.91 -4.00 -26.72
CA LYS A 65 -19.53 -2.75 -27.22
C LYS A 65 -18.64 -1.52 -27.03
N LEU A 66 -17.50 -1.65 -26.34
CA LEU A 66 -16.52 -0.56 -26.18
C LEU A 66 -15.71 -0.34 -27.46
N LYS A 67 -16.35 0.35 -28.41
CA LYS A 67 -15.84 0.68 -29.76
C LYS A 67 -14.50 1.46 -29.80
N ASN A 68 -14.00 2.00 -28.68
CA ASN A 68 -12.81 2.85 -28.67
C ASN A 68 -11.48 2.07 -28.56
N CYS A 69 -11.50 0.83 -28.10
CA CYS A 69 -10.39 -0.09 -28.28
C CYS A 69 -10.67 -0.84 -29.57
N GLN A 70 -9.81 -0.77 -30.59
CA GLN A 70 -9.96 -1.46 -31.89
C GLN A 70 -9.92 -3.01 -31.76
N GLY A 71 -10.68 -3.62 -30.86
CA GLY A 71 -10.71 -5.06 -30.57
C GLY A 71 -9.50 -5.61 -29.82
N GLY A 72 -8.54 -4.78 -29.40
CA GLY A 72 -7.33 -5.24 -28.71
C GLY A 72 -7.62 -5.82 -27.31
N ARG A 73 -7.36 -7.12 -27.10
CA ARG A 73 -7.58 -7.84 -25.81
C ARG A 73 -6.97 -7.12 -24.59
N GLY A 74 -5.82 -6.47 -24.72
CA GLY A 74 -5.16 -5.76 -23.61
C GLY A 74 -5.91 -4.51 -23.16
N CYS A 75 -6.45 -3.74 -24.12
CA CYS A 75 -7.16 -2.50 -23.87
C CYS A 75 -8.47 -2.74 -23.10
N LEU A 76 -9.20 -3.81 -23.46
CA LEU A 76 -10.42 -4.23 -22.76
C LEU A 76 -10.15 -4.67 -21.31
N GLY A 77 -9.05 -5.40 -21.08
CA GLY A 77 -8.65 -5.83 -19.75
C GLY A 77 -8.25 -4.65 -18.85
N ALA A 78 -7.47 -3.70 -19.39
CA ALA A 78 -7.05 -2.50 -18.66
C ALA A 78 -8.25 -1.61 -18.29
N GLU A 79 -9.18 -1.38 -19.22
CA GLU A 79 -10.38 -0.61 -18.94
C GLU A 79 -11.29 -1.28 -17.90
N GLY A 80 -11.42 -2.62 -17.96
CA GLY A 80 -12.16 -3.38 -16.95
C GLY A 80 -11.58 -3.24 -15.53
N VAL A 81 -10.24 -3.29 -15.40
CA VAL A 81 -9.55 -3.03 -14.12
C VAL A 81 -9.84 -1.62 -13.61
N LEU A 82 -9.74 -0.61 -14.48
CA LEU A 82 -10.01 0.78 -14.12
C LEU A 82 -11.45 0.98 -13.65
N ARG A 83 -12.43 0.29 -14.23
CA ARG A 83 -13.84 0.34 -13.78
C ARG A 83 -14.03 -0.26 -12.40
N VAL A 84 -13.48 -1.45 -12.14
CA VAL A 84 -13.55 -2.06 -10.80
C VAL A 84 -12.84 -1.17 -9.77
N SER A 85 -11.67 -0.63 -10.12
CA SER A 85 -10.94 0.33 -9.30
C SER A 85 -11.74 1.60 -9.03
N LEU A 86 -12.40 2.18 -10.01
CA LEU A 86 -13.24 3.37 -9.85
C LEU A 86 -14.38 3.14 -8.84
N GLY A 87 -15.05 1.98 -8.92
CA GLY A 87 -16.09 1.60 -7.95
C GLY A 87 -15.55 1.43 -6.54
N CYS A 88 -14.40 0.77 -6.40
CA CYS A 88 -13.69 0.60 -5.14
C CYS A 88 -13.22 1.94 -4.54
N PHE A 89 -12.58 2.79 -5.35
CA PHE A 89 -12.17 4.14 -4.99
C PHE A 89 -13.37 4.96 -4.52
N ALA A 90 -14.46 4.99 -5.29
CA ALA A 90 -15.66 5.75 -4.92
C ALA A 90 -16.23 5.28 -3.57
N PHE A 91 -16.27 3.98 -3.32
CA PHE A 91 -16.72 3.43 -2.04
C PHE A 91 -15.87 3.93 -0.87
N TYR A 92 -14.54 3.76 -0.94
CA TYR A 92 -13.66 4.24 0.12
C TYR A 92 -13.61 5.76 0.23
N PHE A 93 -13.80 6.49 -0.87
CA PHE A 93 -13.86 7.94 -0.85
C PHE A 93 -15.15 8.45 -0.19
N VAL A 94 -16.30 7.82 -0.41
CA VAL A 94 -17.54 8.10 0.33
C VAL A 94 -17.36 7.79 1.83
N MET A 95 -16.69 6.68 2.15
CA MET A 95 -16.36 6.35 3.53
C MET A 95 -15.40 7.37 4.17
N PHE A 96 -14.43 7.86 3.41
CA PHE A 96 -13.52 8.93 3.83
C PHE A 96 -14.30 10.21 4.16
N LEU A 97 -15.13 10.71 3.24
CA LEU A 97 -15.90 11.93 3.45
C LEU A 97 -16.89 11.82 4.62
N SER A 98 -17.52 10.65 4.80
CA SER A 98 -18.50 10.42 5.87
C SER A 98 -17.87 10.20 7.25
N THR A 99 -16.59 9.86 7.32
CA THR A 99 -15.89 9.58 8.59
C THR A 99 -14.74 10.55 8.90
N ALA A 100 -14.43 11.49 7.99
CA ALA A 100 -13.39 12.51 8.17
C ALA A 100 -13.63 13.36 9.42
N GLY A 101 -12.57 13.59 10.19
CA GLY A 101 -12.61 14.39 11.42
C GLY A 101 -13.32 13.72 12.60
N ASN A 102 -13.65 12.43 12.53
CA ASN A 102 -14.14 11.71 13.70
C ASN A 102 -12.99 11.35 14.65
N SER A 103 -12.99 11.94 15.84
CA SER A 103 -11.95 11.71 16.87
C SER A 103 -12.46 10.91 18.08
N ARG A 104 -13.78 10.80 18.27
CA ARG A 104 -14.41 10.17 19.44
C ARG A 104 -15.27 8.95 19.08
N MET A 105 -15.25 7.95 19.95
CA MET A 105 -16.10 6.78 19.98
C MET A 105 -17.56 7.17 20.32
N TYR A 106 -18.51 6.27 20.04
CA TYR A 106 -19.93 6.41 20.41
C TYR A 106 -20.70 7.56 19.73
N ASN A 107 -20.15 8.12 18.65
CA ASN A 107 -20.85 9.08 17.80
C ASN A 107 -21.51 8.40 16.59
N CYS A 108 -22.45 9.08 15.92
CA CYS A 108 -23.11 8.57 14.71
C CYS A 108 -22.09 8.14 13.63
N ARG A 109 -20.97 8.86 13.50
CA ARG A 109 -19.89 8.54 12.56
C ARG A 109 -19.15 7.25 12.90
N ASP A 110 -18.95 6.96 14.19
CA ASP A 110 -18.38 5.69 14.65
C ASP A 110 -19.34 4.53 14.40
N SER A 111 -20.64 4.71 14.70
CA SER A 111 -21.66 3.71 14.37
C SER A 111 -21.75 3.45 12.86
N TRP A 112 -21.67 4.51 12.04
CA TRP A 112 -21.55 4.38 10.59
C TRP A 112 -20.27 3.66 10.18
N HIS A 113 -19.10 3.98 10.75
CA HIS A 113 -17.84 3.31 10.42
C HIS A 113 -17.82 1.83 10.80
N SER A 114 -18.33 1.50 11.99
CA SER A 114 -18.16 0.21 12.65
C SER A 114 -19.34 -0.76 12.48
N GLY A 115 -20.51 -0.28 12.03
CA GLY A 115 -21.73 -1.07 11.84
C GLY A 115 -22.35 -0.96 10.44
N TRP A 116 -23.68 -1.10 10.31
CA TRP A 116 -24.45 -0.86 9.07
C TRP A 116 -23.91 -1.61 7.83
N TRP A 117 -23.37 -2.83 8.02
CA TRP A 117 -22.68 -3.58 6.98
C TRP A 117 -23.54 -3.89 5.76
N SER A 118 -24.82 -4.22 5.94
CA SER A 118 -25.73 -4.47 4.80
C SER A 118 -25.84 -3.27 3.88
N ALA A 119 -25.94 -2.06 4.45
CA ALA A 119 -26.01 -0.82 3.66
C ALA A 119 -24.69 -0.56 2.92
N LYS A 120 -23.55 -0.80 3.58
CA LYS A 120 -22.22 -0.62 2.96
C LYS A 120 -21.92 -1.63 1.86
N ILE A 121 -22.27 -2.90 2.06
CA ILE A 121 -22.12 -3.94 1.04
C ILE A 121 -23.00 -3.59 -0.17
N GLY A 122 -24.25 -3.17 0.07
CA GLY A 122 -25.13 -2.67 -0.99
C GLY A 122 -24.54 -1.46 -1.72
N LEU A 123 -23.99 -0.49 -0.99
CA LEU A 123 -23.32 0.69 -1.56
C LEU A 123 -22.09 0.31 -2.39
N TRP A 124 -21.23 -0.57 -1.89
CA TRP A 124 -20.04 -1.05 -2.60
C TRP A 124 -20.39 -1.77 -3.91
N ILE A 125 -21.38 -2.67 -3.87
CA ILE A 125 -21.87 -3.36 -5.08
C ILE A 125 -22.47 -2.33 -6.05
N ALA A 126 -23.33 -1.42 -5.57
CA ALA A 126 -23.96 -0.41 -6.42
C ALA A 126 -22.93 0.50 -7.10
N LEU A 127 -21.92 0.98 -6.38
CA LEU A 127 -20.83 1.80 -6.94
C LEU A 127 -19.98 1.02 -7.93
N THR A 128 -19.70 -0.26 -7.65
CA THR A 128 -18.96 -1.14 -8.56
C THR A 128 -19.76 -1.43 -9.83
N VAL A 129 -21.06 -1.68 -9.75
CA VAL A 129 -21.90 -1.89 -10.95
C VAL A 129 -22.05 -0.59 -11.74
N THR A 130 -22.24 0.54 -11.05
CA THR A 130 -22.38 1.85 -11.69
C THR A 130 -21.13 2.23 -12.48
N SER A 131 -19.93 1.85 -12.02
CA SER A 131 -18.69 2.15 -12.76
C SER A 131 -18.61 1.44 -14.12
N PHE A 132 -19.36 0.35 -14.35
CA PHE A 132 -19.49 -0.27 -15.67
C PHE A 132 -20.47 0.46 -16.60
N LEU A 133 -21.36 1.28 -16.04
CA LEU A 133 -22.29 2.13 -16.81
C LEU A 133 -21.65 3.48 -17.21
N VAL A 134 -20.54 3.85 -16.57
CA VAL A 134 -19.82 5.11 -16.83
C VAL A 134 -19.21 5.11 -18.26
N PRO A 135 -19.35 6.19 -19.04
CA PRO A 135 -18.73 6.31 -20.36
C PRO A 135 -17.21 6.16 -20.32
N THR A 136 -16.63 5.50 -21.33
CA THR A 136 -15.17 5.23 -21.43
C THR A 136 -14.29 6.46 -21.28
N PHE A 137 -14.72 7.61 -21.81
CA PHE A 137 -13.99 8.88 -21.67
C PHE A 137 -13.74 9.26 -20.20
N ILE A 138 -14.72 9.05 -19.31
CA ILE A 138 -14.58 9.34 -17.88
C ILE A 138 -13.63 8.31 -17.22
N VAL A 139 -13.69 7.05 -17.64
CA VAL A 139 -12.78 6.00 -17.13
C VAL A 139 -11.33 6.26 -17.53
N GLN A 140 -11.09 6.80 -18.73
CA GLN A 140 -9.76 7.22 -19.17
C GLN A 140 -9.23 8.40 -18.34
N ILE A 141 -10.05 9.42 -18.08
CA ILE A 141 -9.69 10.51 -17.17
C ILE A 141 -9.37 9.96 -15.78
N TYR A 142 -10.19 9.03 -15.27
CA TYR A 142 -9.91 8.36 -14.02
C TYR A 142 -8.57 7.61 -14.04
N GLY A 143 -8.20 6.96 -15.15
CA GLY A 143 -6.90 6.34 -15.32
C GLY A 143 -5.74 7.31 -15.10
N GLU A 144 -5.81 8.51 -15.67
CA GLU A 144 -4.80 9.57 -15.44
C GLU A 144 -4.75 10.02 -13.98
N ILE A 145 -5.92 10.24 -13.37
CA ILE A 145 -6.02 10.57 -11.93
C ILE A 145 -5.46 9.44 -11.06
N ALA A 146 -5.68 8.18 -11.47
CA ALA A 146 -5.22 7.01 -10.73
C ALA A 146 -3.69 6.88 -10.77
N HIS A 147 -2.99 7.33 -11.82
CA HIS A 147 -1.53 7.42 -11.80
C HIS A 147 -1.05 8.34 -10.68
N PHE A 148 -1.65 9.53 -10.55
CA PHE A 148 -1.34 10.47 -9.49
C PHE A 148 -1.67 9.89 -8.11
N GLY A 149 -2.88 9.32 -7.94
CA GLY A 149 -3.31 8.73 -6.68
C GLY A 149 -2.48 7.52 -6.26
N ALA A 150 -2.00 6.72 -7.21
CA ALA A 150 -1.05 5.64 -6.95
C ALA A 150 0.30 6.17 -6.44
N GLY A 151 0.79 7.30 -6.98
CA GLY A 151 1.96 8.00 -6.45
C GLY A 151 1.76 8.51 -5.03
N VAL A 152 0.58 9.06 -4.72
CA VAL A 152 0.22 9.47 -3.34
C VAL A 152 0.20 8.27 -2.40
N PHE A 153 -0.39 7.15 -2.81
CA PHE A 153 -0.38 5.92 -2.02
C PHE A 153 1.04 5.45 -1.70
N LEU A 154 1.91 5.40 -2.71
CA LEU A 154 3.32 5.01 -2.53
C LEU A 154 4.05 5.93 -1.53
N LEU A 155 3.81 7.24 -1.60
CA LEU A 155 4.41 8.21 -0.66
C LEU A 155 3.90 8.00 0.78
N VAL A 156 2.58 7.80 0.96
CA VAL A 156 2.00 7.57 2.29
C VAL A 156 2.46 6.22 2.85
N GLN A 157 2.50 5.18 2.02
CA GLN A 157 3.03 3.87 2.39
C GLN A 157 4.51 3.97 2.81
N LEU A 158 5.30 4.72 2.07
CA LEU A 158 6.72 4.96 2.38
C LEU A 158 6.91 5.64 3.73
N VAL A 159 6.18 6.73 4.00
CA VAL A 159 6.23 7.42 5.30
C VAL A 159 5.86 6.45 6.42
N SER A 160 4.80 5.65 6.22
CA SER A 160 4.38 4.65 7.19
C SER A 160 5.45 3.58 7.46
N VAL A 161 6.13 3.09 6.42
CA VAL A 161 7.25 2.13 6.58
C VAL A 161 8.39 2.76 7.39
N ILE A 162 8.76 4.01 7.11
CA ILE A 162 9.83 4.69 7.85
C ILE A 162 9.42 4.92 9.30
N SER A 163 8.19 5.40 9.54
CA SER A 163 7.64 5.59 10.89
C SER A 163 7.62 4.28 11.70
N PHE A 164 7.27 3.16 11.05
CA PHE A 164 7.34 1.84 11.67
C PHE A 164 8.78 1.43 12.02
N ILE A 165 9.74 1.65 11.11
CA ILE A 165 11.17 1.36 11.36
C ILE A 165 11.71 2.21 12.51
N THR A 166 11.38 3.51 12.56
CA THR A 166 11.79 4.39 13.67
C THR A 166 11.13 3.99 14.99
N TRP A 167 9.85 3.61 14.95
CA TRP A 167 9.16 3.10 16.13
C TRP A 167 9.80 1.82 16.67
N LEU A 168 10.20 0.89 15.79
CA LEU A 168 10.96 -0.30 16.20
C LEU A 168 12.28 0.06 16.89
N ASN A 169 13.00 1.04 16.34
CA ASN A 169 14.26 1.52 16.91
C ASN A 169 14.06 2.15 18.31
N ASP A 170 13.00 2.94 18.48
CA ASP A 170 12.73 3.68 19.72
C ASP A 170 12.14 2.78 20.80
N CYS A 171 11.23 1.87 20.44
CA CYS A 171 10.62 0.90 21.36
C CYS A 171 11.70 0.05 22.04
N CYS A 172 12.73 -0.35 21.29
CA CYS A 172 13.84 -1.12 21.80
C CYS A 172 14.79 -0.33 22.72
N GLN A 173 14.84 1.00 22.63
CA GLN A 173 15.63 1.85 23.53
C GLN A 173 14.91 2.17 24.85
N SER A 174 13.58 2.11 24.86
CA SER A 174 12.76 2.52 26.01
C SER A 174 12.58 1.45 27.10
N GLU A 175 12.88 0.18 26.84
CA GLU A 175 12.67 -0.90 27.82
C GLU A 175 13.77 -0.95 28.89
N LYS A 176 13.36 -1.05 30.16
CA LYS A 176 14.22 -1.18 31.36
C LYS A 176 15.09 -2.46 31.41
N THR A 177 15.15 -3.23 30.32
CA THR A 177 15.95 -4.46 30.15
C THR A 177 16.99 -4.25 29.05
N ALA A 178 17.87 -3.26 29.25
CA ALA A 178 18.68 -2.65 28.19
C ALA A 178 19.64 -3.61 27.45
N GLU A 179 20.33 -4.53 28.14
CA GLU A 179 21.39 -5.33 27.48
C GLU A 179 20.86 -6.35 26.45
N ARG A 180 19.80 -7.10 26.78
CA ARG A 180 19.24 -8.10 25.85
C ARG A 180 18.65 -7.44 24.60
N CYS A 181 17.99 -6.30 24.79
CA CYS A 181 17.39 -5.57 23.69
C CYS A 181 18.46 -4.96 22.75
N HIS A 182 19.54 -4.41 23.30
CA HIS A 182 20.67 -3.91 22.49
C HIS A 182 21.32 -5.01 21.63
N ILE A 183 21.52 -6.22 22.19
CA ILE A 183 22.05 -7.35 21.43
C ILE A 183 21.09 -7.77 20.31
N HIS A 184 19.78 -7.85 20.58
CA HIS A 184 18.78 -8.19 19.56
C HIS A 184 18.69 -7.16 18.44
N VAL A 185 18.73 -5.87 18.76
CA VAL A 185 18.74 -4.77 17.77
C VAL A 185 20.00 -4.82 16.91
N MET A 186 21.17 -5.02 17.52
CA MET A 186 22.43 -5.13 16.79
C MET A 186 22.45 -6.37 15.88
N LEU A 187 21.93 -7.50 16.36
CA LEU A 187 21.81 -8.73 15.57
C LEU A 187 20.85 -8.53 14.39
N LEU A 188 19.69 -7.91 14.63
CA LEU A 188 18.72 -7.59 13.57
C LEU A 188 19.31 -6.65 12.52
N ALA A 189 20.01 -5.59 12.95
CA ALA A 189 20.69 -4.66 12.05
C ALA A 189 21.76 -5.39 11.21
N THR A 190 22.59 -6.23 11.85
CA THR A 190 23.64 -6.99 11.16
C THR A 190 23.05 -7.97 10.14
N ALA A 191 22.00 -8.70 10.52
CA ALA A 191 21.29 -9.59 9.61
C ALA A 191 20.69 -8.83 8.42
N ALA A 192 20.12 -7.64 8.65
CA ALA A 192 19.59 -6.80 7.59
C ALA A 192 20.67 -6.41 6.58
N TYR A 193 21.84 -5.95 7.02
CA TYR A 193 22.96 -5.63 6.11
C TYR A 193 23.47 -6.85 5.35
N ILE A 194 23.60 -8.01 6.00
CA ILE A 194 24.03 -9.25 5.33
C ILE A 194 23.06 -9.61 4.20
N ILE A 195 21.74 -9.52 4.46
CA ILE A 195 20.71 -9.79 3.45
C ILE A 195 20.75 -8.75 2.32
N CYS A 196 20.97 -7.46 2.63
CA CYS A 196 21.13 -6.42 1.60
C CYS A 196 22.31 -6.73 0.66
N ILE A 197 23.49 -7.03 1.22
CA ILE A 197 24.68 -7.35 0.43
C ILE A 197 24.47 -8.61 -0.41
N PHE A 198 23.89 -9.66 0.18
CA PHE A 198 23.55 -10.88 -0.54
C PHE A 198 22.56 -10.61 -1.69
N GLY A 199 21.53 -9.79 -1.44
CA GLY A 199 20.57 -9.38 -2.47
C GLY A 199 21.21 -8.63 -3.62
N ILE A 200 22.10 -7.68 -3.34
CA ILE A 200 22.87 -6.91 -4.35
C ILE A 200 23.75 -7.85 -5.17
N ILE A 201 24.49 -8.76 -4.54
CA ILE A 201 25.34 -9.75 -5.25
C ILE A 201 24.48 -10.63 -6.16
N MET A 202 23.36 -11.14 -5.67
CA MET A 202 22.45 -11.96 -6.47
C MET A 202 21.86 -11.19 -7.65
N MET A 203 21.58 -9.89 -7.50
CA MET A 203 21.11 -9.06 -8.61
C MET A 203 22.15 -8.93 -9.72
N TYR A 204 23.43 -8.70 -9.39
CA TYR A 204 24.49 -8.66 -10.42
C TYR A 204 24.61 -9.99 -11.17
N ILE A 205 24.61 -11.12 -10.44
CA ILE A 205 24.79 -12.44 -11.05
C ILE A 205 23.62 -12.80 -11.99
N TRP A 206 22.39 -12.39 -11.66
CA TRP A 206 21.19 -12.83 -12.38
C TRP A 206 20.66 -11.84 -13.41
N TYR A 207 20.88 -10.53 -13.23
CA TYR A 207 20.31 -9.48 -14.08
C TYR A 207 21.34 -8.54 -14.74
N ALA A 208 22.64 -8.72 -14.44
CA ALA A 208 23.73 -8.00 -15.10
C ALA A 208 24.93 -8.93 -15.41
N PRO A 209 24.72 -10.06 -16.14
CA PRO A 209 25.78 -11.02 -16.43
C PRO A 209 26.84 -10.47 -17.41
N GLU A 210 26.44 -9.52 -18.26
CA GLU A 210 27.29 -8.92 -19.30
C GLU A 210 27.45 -7.41 -19.08
N PRO A 211 28.58 -6.81 -19.51
CA PRO A 211 28.79 -5.37 -19.43
C PRO A 211 27.86 -4.55 -20.34
N SER A 212 27.18 -5.20 -21.29
CA SER A 212 26.15 -4.60 -22.15
C SER A 212 24.90 -4.19 -21.37
N CYS A 213 24.66 -4.78 -20.19
CA CYS A 213 23.49 -4.54 -19.34
C CYS A 213 23.61 -3.25 -18.50
N LEU A 214 23.94 -2.14 -19.17
CA LEU A 214 24.28 -0.86 -18.52
C LEU A 214 23.18 -0.33 -17.60
N LEU A 215 21.91 -0.50 -17.97
CA LEU A 215 20.80 0.03 -17.18
C LEU A 215 20.63 -0.74 -15.86
N ASN A 216 20.68 -2.07 -15.90
CA ASN A 216 20.60 -2.89 -14.70
C ASN A 216 21.83 -2.70 -13.81
N ILE A 217 23.03 -2.56 -14.40
CA ILE A 217 24.25 -2.19 -13.66
C ILE A 217 24.05 -0.83 -12.97
N PHE A 218 23.52 0.17 -13.68
CA PHE A 218 23.25 1.49 -13.12
C PHE A 218 22.26 1.41 -11.94
N PHE A 219 21.13 0.71 -12.09
CA PHE A 219 20.17 0.58 -10.99
C PHE A 219 20.79 -0.09 -9.76
N ILE A 220 21.47 -1.23 -9.93
CA ILE A 220 22.06 -1.96 -8.79
C ILE A 220 23.21 -1.17 -8.14
N THR A 221 24.09 -0.56 -8.94
CA THR A 221 25.19 0.28 -8.42
C THR A 221 24.65 1.49 -7.66
N TRP A 222 23.63 2.15 -8.19
CA TRP A 222 23.03 3.32 -7.56
C TRP A 222 22.33 2.96 -6.26
N THR A 223 21.58 1.85 -6.20
CA THR A 223 21.01 1.32 -4.96
C THR A 223 22.08 1.09 -3.88
N LEU A 224 23.24 0.54 -4.25
CA LEU A 224 24.37 0.37 -3.33
C LEU A 224 24.90 1.73 -2.83
N VAL A 225 25.04 2.72 -3.70
CA VAL A 225 25.45 4.09 -3.32
C VAL A 225 24.44 4.70 -2.35
N LEU A 226 23.14 4.56 -2.61
CA LEU A 226 22.09 5.05 -1.74
C LEU A 226 22.11 4.37 -0.36
N LEU A 227 22.35 3.06 -0.30
CA LEU A 227 22.52 2.32 0.96
C LEU A 227 23.68 2.90 1.80
N GLN A 228 24.83 3.14 1.16
CA GLN A 228 26.00 3.71 1.83
C GLN A 228 25.75 5.14 2.30
N LEU A 229 25.06 5.95 1.49
CA LEU A 229 24.66 7.30 1.84
C LEU A 229 23.74 7.31 3.07
N MET A 230 22.69 6.50 3.08
CA MET A 230 21.76 6.37 4.21
C MET A 230 22.49 5.95 5.48
N THR A 231 23.38 4.97 5.39
CA THR A 231 24.19 4.50 6.51
C THR A 231 25.09 5.62 7.05
N SER A 232 25.81 6.32 6.16
CA SER A 232 26.72 7.41 6.53
C SER A 232 26.00 8.56 7.23
N VAL A 233 24.85 8.98 6.71
CA VAL A 233 24.05 10.05 7.32
C VAL A 233 23.48 9.61 8.67
N SER A 234 22.97 8.38 8.77
CA SER A 234 22.38 7.87 10.02
C SER A 234 23.39 7.78 11.17
N LEU A 235 24.65 7.49 10.86
CA LEU A 235 25.76 7.39 11.83
C LEU A 235 26.43 8.73 12.13
N HIS A 236 26.08 9.80 11.41
CA HIS A 236 26.68 11.10 11.65
C HIS A 236 26.43 11.53 13.11
N PRO A 237 27.44 12.01 13.87
CA PRO A 237 27.33 12.26 15.31
C PRO A 237 26.19 13.20 15.72
N LYS A 238 25.77 14.12 14.84
CA LYS A 238 24.64 15.03 15.08
C LYS A 238 23.26 14.38 14.95
N ILE A 239 23.16 13.26 14.22
CA ILE A 239 21.91 12.53 13.97
C ILE A 239 21.85 11.31 14.90
N ASN A 240 22.90 10.49 14.90
CA ASN A 240 23.07 9.31 15.74
C ASN A 240 21.82 8.40 15.81
N SER A 241 21.24 8.07 14.66
CA SER A 241 20.05 7.21 14.57
C SER A 241 20.37 5.72 14.76
N GLY A 242 21.64 5.36 14.95
CA GLY A 242 22.09 3.97 15.03
C GLY A 242 22.13 3.24 13.69
N PHE A 243 22.45 1.94 13.74
CA PHE A 243 22.62 1.10 12.54
C PHE A 243 21.35 0.38 12.10
N LEU A 244 20.35 0.24 12.98
CA LEU A 244 19.13 -0.53 12.70
C LEU A 244 18.28 0.15 11.62
N THR A 245 18.00 1.44 11.79
CA THR A 245 17.16 2.23 10.88
C THR A 245 17.66 2.19 9.43
N PRO A 246 18.94 2.51 9.12
CA PRO A 246 19.46 2.41 7.75
C PRO A 246 19.56 0.96 7.25
N GLY A 247 19.74 -0.03 8.14
CA GLY A 247 19.76 -1.45 7.76
C GLY A 247 18.39 -1.95 7.29
N LEU A 248 17.32 -1.67 8.05
CA LEU A 248 15.95 -2.03 7.69
C LEU A 248 15.45 -1.24 6.47
N MET A 249 15.80 0.05 6.39
CA MET A 249 15.52 0.85 5.20
C MET A 249 16.28 0.32 3.97
N GLY A 250 17.51 -0.14 4.17
CA GLY A 250 18.31 -0.82 3.14
C GLY A 250 17.61 -2.04 2.56
N LEU A 251 17.01 -2.89 3.41
CA LEU A 251 16.24 -4.06 2.94
C LEU A 251 15.08 -3.65 2.04
N TYR A 252 14.36 -2.60 2.41
CA TYR A 252 13.25 -2.07 1.64
C TYR A 252 13.70 -1.54 0.27
N VAL A 253 14.76 -0.73 0.24
CA VAL A 253 15.33 -0.15 -0.99
C VAL A 253 15.88 -1.24 -1.92
N VAL A 254 16.64 -2.21 -1.39
CA VAL A 254 17.15 -3.36 -2.17
C VAL A 254 15.99 -4.21 -2.72
N PHE A 255 14.92 -4.40 -1.94
CA PHE A 255 13.72 -5.10 -2.39
C PHE A 255 12.99 -4.35 -3.52
N ILE A 256 12.88 -3.02 -3.44
CA ILE A 256 12.26 -2.23 -4.52
C ILE A 256 13.09 -2.34 -5.80
N CYS A 257 14.41 -2.19 -5.72
CA CYS A 257 15.32 -2.34 -6.86
C CYS A 257 15.15 -3.72 -7.51
N TRP A 258 15.12 -4.78 -6.69
CA TRP A 258 14.84 -6.14 -7.16
C TRP A 258 13.50 -6.24 -7.91
N CYS A 259 12.44 -5.66 -7.35
CA CYS A 259 11.14 -5.62 -8.01
C CYS A 259 11.17 -4.82 -9.32
N ALA A 260 11.90 -3.71 -9.39
CA ALA A 260 12.01 -2.89 -10.59
C ALA A 260 12.68 -3.64 -11.75
N ILE A 261 13.79 -4.33 -11.49
CA ILE A 261 14.50 -5.13 -12.48
C ILE A 261 13.65 -6.33 -12.91
N ARG A 262 12.90 -6.93 -11.98
CA ARG A 262 11.94 -8.01 -12.29
C ARG A 262 10.75 -7.56 -13.16
N SER A 263 10.46 -6.27 -13.20
CA SER A 263 9.43 -5.65 -14.02
C SER A 263 9.87 -5.39 -15.46
N GLU A 264 11.15 -5.54 -15.78
CA GLU A 264 11.70 -5.40 -17.13
C GLU A 264 10.96 -6.31 -18.13
N PRO A 265 10.58 -5.81 -19.32
CA PRO A 265 9.83 -6.59 -20.29
C PRO A 265 10.64 -7.78 -20.84
N ALA A 266 9.95 -8.88 -21.14
CA ALA A 266 10.58 -10.09 -21.68
C ALA A 266 11.13 -9.86 -23.10
N GLY A 267 12.42 -10.15 -23.33
CA GLY A 267 13.09 -10.01 -24.62
C GLY A 267 14.45 -9.32 -24.57
N GLU A 268 14.80 -8.70 -23.43
CA GLU A 268 16.14 -8.19 -23.20
C GLU A 268 17.11 -9.29 -22.73
N SER A 269 18.33 -9.28 -23.26
CA SER A 269 19.37 -10.30 -23.02
C SER A 269 19.95 -10.27 -21.60
N CYS A 270 19.51 -9.33 -20.76
CA CYS A 270 20.09 -9.10 -19.44
C CYS A 270 19.48 -9.97 -18.33
N ASN A 271 18.34 -10.63 -18.58
CA ASN A 271 17.63 -11.42 -17.58
C ASN A 271 17.82 -12.93 -17.76
N ARG A 272 18.92 -13.47 -17.21
CA ARG A 272 19.24 -14.92 -17.27
C ARG A 272 18.14 -15.81 -16.66
N LYS A 273 17.38 -15.27 -15.70
CA LYS A 273 16.28 -16.00 -15.04
C LYS A 273 15.06 -16.16 -15.94
N ALA A 274 14.86 -15.27 -16.92
CA ALA A 274 13.82 -15.42 -17.93
C ALA A 274 14.14 -16.59 -18.89
N GLU A 275 15.40 -16.85 -19.20
CA GLU A 275 15.83 -17.93 -20.11
C GLU A 275 15.79 -19.33 -19.47
N ALA A 276 16.09 -19.46 -18.17
CA ALA A 276 16.14 -20.76 -17.47
C ALA A 276 14.75 -21.38 -17.15
N SER A 277 13.67 -20.74 -17.60
CA SER A 277 12.32 -20.88 -17.05
C SER A 277 11.34 -21.48 -18.07
N ASN A 278 11.56 -22.74 -18.47
CA ASN A 278 10.56 -23.55 -19.20
C ASN A 278 9.65 -24.40 -18.25
N LYS A 279 9.68 -24.16 -16.93
CA LYS A 279 8.92 -24.90 -15.90
C LYS A 279 8.29 -24.00 -14.81
N THR A 280 7.60 -22.93 -15.18
CA THR A 280 7.29 -21.83 -14.24
C THR A 280 5.85 -21.32 -14.20
N ASP A 281 4.88 -22.01 -14.78
CA ASP A 281 3.47 -21.58 -14.67
C ASP A 281 2.98 -21.57 -13.21
N TRP A 282 3.39 -22.55 -12.38
CA TRP A 282 2.99 -22.56 -10.97
C TRP A 282 3.70 -21.47 -10.13
N LEU A 283 4.97 -21.16 -10.44
CA LEU A 283 5.73 -20.12 -9.73
C LEU A 283 5.23 -18.71 -10.04
N THR A 284 4.76 -18.47 -11.27
CA THR A 284 4.15 -17.18 -11.64
C THR A 284 2.81 -16.98 -10.93
N ILE A 285 1.97 -18.02 -10.86
CA ILE A 285 0.72 -18.00 -10.08
C ILE A 285 0.99 -17.70 -8.60
N ILE A 286 1.92 -18.42 -7.96
CA ILE A 286 2.29 -18.16 -6.56
C ILE A 286 2.77 -16.72 -6.40
N SER A 287 3.67 -16.25 -7.27
CA SER A 287 4.22 -14.89 -7.19
C SER A 287 3.13 -13.82 -7.33
N PHE A 288 2.16 -14.06 -8.20
CA PHE A 288 1.01 -13.18 -8.39
C PHE A 288 0.11 -13.12 -7.15
N VAL A 289 -0.24 -14.28 -6.57
CA VAL A 289 -1.05 -14.34 -5.33
C VAL A 289 -0.33 -13.66 -4.17
N VAL A 290 0.97 -13.92 -4.01
CA VAL A 290 1.79 -13.26 -2.99
C VAL A 290 1.81 -11.74 -3.20
N ALA A 291 1.96 -11.25 -4.44
CA ALA A 291 1.94 -9.83 -4.73
C ALA A 291 0.58 -9.18 -4.42
N LEU A 292 -0.54 -9.83 -4.76
CA LEU A 292 -1.88 -9.37 -4.39
C LEU A 292 -2.05 -9.28 -2.87
N LEU A 293 -1.68 -10.35 -2.15
CA LEU A 293 -1.79 -10.36 -0.69
C LEU A 293 -0.87 -9.31 -0.04
N ALA A 294 0.36 -9.17 -0.53
CA ALA A 294 1.31 -8.17 -0.05
C ALA A 294 0.77 -6.75 -0.22
N MET A 295 0.11 -6.45 -1.33
CA MET A 295 -0.51 -5.15 -1.59
C MET A 295 -1.71 -4.88 -0.65
N VAL A 296 -2.56 -5.88 -0.38
CA VAL A 296 -3.65 -5.75 0.60
C VAL A 296 -3.09 -5.52 2.01
N ILE A 297 -2.06 -6.28 2.40
CA ILE A 297 -1.39 -6.13 3.70
C ILE A 297 -0.74 -4.75 3.82
N ALA A 298 -0.05 -4.29 2.78
CA ALA A 298 0.55 -2.95 2.75
C ALA A 298 -0.52 -1.87 2.94
N THR A 299 -1.61 -1.92 2.19
CA THR A 299 -2.74 -0.97 2.31
C THR A 299 -3.35 -0.98 3.71
N PHE A 300 -3.58 -2.18 4.26
CA PHE A 300 -4.12 -2.34 5.60
C PHE A 300 -3.20 -1.77 6.68
N SER A 301 -1.91 -2.13 6.65
CA SER A 301 -0.90 -1.69 7.61
C SER A 301 -0.71 -0.17 7.55
N THR A 302 -0.63 0.41 6.34
CA THR A 302 -0.54 1.86 6.18
C THR A 302 -1.80 2.56 6.68
N GLY A 303 -2.99 2.00 6.46
CA GLY A 303 -4.24 2.60 6.92
C GLY A 303 -4.39 2.68 8.44
N ILE A 304 -3.78 1.73 9.18
CA ILE A 304 -3.84 1.71 10.66
C ILE A 304 -2.75 2.57 11.32
N ASP A 305 -1.74 3.00 10.57
CA ASP A 305 -0.57 3.74 11.09
C ASP A 305 -0.86 5.21 11.43
N SER A 306 -2.12 5.63 11.31
CA SER A 306 -2.59 6.98 11.67
C SER A 306 -2.41 7.40 13.14
N GLN A 307 -1.97 6.50 14.03
CA GLN A 307 -1.72 6.85 15.44
C GLN A 307 -0.69 7.97 15.60
N CYS A 308 0.16 8.20 14.59
CA CYS A 308 1.11 9.31 14.54
C CYS A 308 0.45 10.70 14.43
N PHE A 309 -0.80 10.79 13.93
CA PHE A 309 -1.50 12.07 13.69
C PHE A 309 -2.54 12.45 14.75
N GLN A 310 -2.74 11.62 15.79
CA GLN A 310 -3.70 11.92 16.86
C GLN A 310 -3.00 12.58 18.06
N GLU A 311 -3.29 13.86 18.28
CA GLU A 311 -2.97 14.56 19.52
C GLU A 311 -3.79 13.98 20.68
N ALA A 312 -3.08 13.52 21.72
CA ALA A 312 -3.55 13.09 23.04
C ALA A 312 -4.69 12.05 23.08
N ARG A 313 -4.39 10.85 23.62
CA ARG A 313 -5.37 9.78 23.88
C ARG A 313 -6.34 10.18 24.99
N ALA A 314 -7.51 10.71 24.63
CA ALA A 314 -8.68 10.70 25.50
C ALA A 314 -9.22 9.26 25.65
N GLU A 315 -9.88 8.93 26.76
CA GLU A 315 -10.42 7.58 27.02
C GLU A 315 -11.46 7.14 25.97
N ASP A 316 -12.11 8.09 25.31
CA ASP A 316 -13.10 7.89 24.25
C ASP A 316 -12.52 8.05 22.84
N ALA A 317 -11.20 8.10 22.67
CA ALA A 317 -10.58 8.26 21.36
C ALA A 317 -10.77 7.03 20.46
N VAL A 318 -10.97 7.25 19.16
CA VAL A 318 -10.96 6.18 18.15
C VAL A 318 -9.60 5.49 18.06
N PRO A 319 -9.52 4.19 17.69
CA PRO A 319 -8.27 3.41 17.79
C PRO A 319 -7.28 3.72 16.66
N TYR A 320 -7.76 4.36 15.60
CA TYR A 320 -7.05 4.87 14.44
C TYR A 320 -7.93 5.94 13.78
N GLY A 321 -7.34 6.86 13.02
CA GLY A 321 -8.07 7.87 12.26
C GLY A 321 -8.89 7.25 11.14
N TYR A 322 -10.22 7.13 11.33
CA TYR A 322 -11.13 6.52 10.34
C TYR A 322 -11.03 7.17 8.95
N GLY A 323 -10.93 8.50 8.89
CA GLY A 323 -10.74 9.21 7.63
C GLY A 323 -9.43 8.80 6.94
N PHE A 324 -8.30 8.87 7.65
CA PHE A 324 -7.00 8.49 7.08
C PHE A 324 -6.99 7.03 6.59
N PHE A 325 -7.56 6.11 7.38
CA PHE A 325 -7.73 4.71 6.98
C PHE A 325 -8.45 4.59 5.63
N HIS A 326 -9.62 5.22 5.48
CA HIS A 326 -10.37 5.16 4.21
C HIS A 326 -9.68 5.89 3.07
N PHE A 327 -8.94 6.98 3.35
CA PHE A 327 -8.12 7.66 2.36
C PHE A 327 -6.98 6.77 1.81
N VAL A 328 -6.31 6.01 2.69
CA VAL A 328 -5.28 5.04 2.28
C VAL A 328 -5.88 3.93 1.43
N PHE A 329 -7.06 3.41 1.77
CA PHE A 329 -7.74 2.42 0.93
C PHE A 329 -8.23 3.00 -0.41
N ALA A 330 -8.67 4.25 -0.45
CA ALA A 330 -9.08 4.92 -1.69
C ALA A 330 -7.89 5.11 -2.64
N THR A 331 -6.77 5.64 -2.15
CA THR A 331 -5.54 5.78 -2.94
C THR A 331 -4.91 4.42 -3.27
N GLY A 332 -5.04 3.44 -2.37
CA GLY A 332 -4.71 2.03 -2.61
C GLY A 332 -5.54 1.41 -3.73
N ALA A 333 -6.80 1.84 -3.91
CA ALA A 333 -7.65 1.40 -5.01
C ALA A 333 -7.12 1.84 -6.38
N MET A 334 -6.57 3.05 -6.44
CA MET A 334 -5.89 3.58 -7.62
C MET A 334 -4.55 2.86 -7.86
N TYR A 335 -3.78 2.64 -6.79
CA TYR A 335 -2.51 1.92 -6.86
C TYR A 335 -2.66 0.49 -7.39
N PHE A 336 -3.58 -0.33 -6.87
CA PHE A 336 -3.74 -1.70 -7.37
C PHE A 336 -4.09 -1.74 -8.84
N ALA A 337 -4.87 -0.76 -9.32
CA ALA A 337 -5.26 -0.66 -10.71
C ALA A 337 -4.02 -0.47 -11.57
N MET A 338 -3.16 0.47 -11.19
CA MET A 338 -1.88 0.71 -11.86
C MET A 338 -0.99 -0.53 -11.87
N LEU A 339 -0.95 -1.29 -10.77
CA LEU A 339 -0.18 -2.54 -10.74
C LEU A 339 -0.70 -3.60 -11.70
N LEU A 340 -2.03 -3.79 -11.73
CA LEU A 340 -2.68 -4.77 -12.59
C LEU A 340 -2.62 -4.39 -14.08
N ILE A 341 -2.58 -3.09 -14.42
CA ILE A 341 -2.40 -2.60 -15.79
C ILE A 341 -0.95 -2.24 -16.12
N GLY A 342 0.01 -2.53 -15.23
CA GLY A 342 1.44 -2.31 -15.49
C GLY A 342 1.79 -0.85 -15.81
N TRP A 343 1.06 0.09 -15.20
CA TRP A 343 1.25 1.53 -15.37
C TRP A 343 1.10 2.01 -16.82
N ASN A 344 0.43 1.23 -17.68
CA ASN A 344 0.18 1.61 -19.05
C ASN A 344 -1.16 1.06 -19.54
N THR A 345 -2.06 1.97 -19.90
CA THR A 345 -3.42 1.66 -20.34
C THR A 345 -3.48 1.01 -21.73
N HIS A 346 -2.39 1.05 -22.50
CA HIS A 346 -2.34 0.58 -23.88
C HIS A 346 -1.52 -0.72 -24.07
N HIS A 347 -0.75 -1.15 -23.07
CA HIS A 347 0.04 -2.38 -23.16
C HIS A 347 -0.74 -3.63 -22.74
N THR A 348 -0.52 -4.72 -23.49
CA THR A 348 -1.08 -6.03 -23.16
C THR A 348 -0.25 -6.71 -22.09
N ILE A 349 -0.86 -7.03 -20.94
CA ILE A 349 -0.22 -7.77 -19.86
C ILE A 349 -0.55 -9.26 -19.96
N LYS A 350 0.45 -10.10 -19.70
CA LYS A 350 0.27 -11.57 -19.68
C LYS A 350 -0.55 -11.98 -18.46
N ARG A 351 -1.36 -13.02 -18.61
CA ARG A 351 -2.12 -13.61 -17.48
C ARG A 351 -1.18 -13.96 -16.33
N TRP A 352 -1.68 -13.85 -15.10
CA TRP A 352 -0.90 -14.15 -13.88
C TRP A 352 0.39 -13.34 -13.72
N THR A 353 0.49 -12.18 -14.38
CA THR A 353 1.57 -11.22 -14.17
C THR A 353 1.01 -9.90 -13.62
N ILE A 354 1.87 -9.16 -12.92
CA ILE A 354 1.59 -7.86 -12.33
C ILE A 354 2.82 -6.98 -12.55
N ASP A 355 2.63 -5.68 -12.79
CA ASP A 355 3.73 -4.71 -12.85
C ASP A 355 4.82 -5.01 -13.88
N VAL A 356 4.48 -5.52 -15.07
CA VAL A 356 5.48 -5.77 -16.13
C VAL A 356 5.48 -4.64 -17.14
N GLY A 357 6.66 -4.09 -17.44
CA GLY A 357 6.89 -3.04 -18.43
C GLY A 357 7.85 -1.96 -17.95
N TRP A 358 8.43 -1.22 -18.90
CA TRP A 358 9.38 -0.14 -18.61
C TRP A 358 8.81 0.94 -17.69
N THR A 359 7.53 1.30 -17.86
CA THR A 359 6.89 2.28 -16.98
C THR A 359 6.87 1.79 -15.53
N SER A 360 6.53 0.52 -15.31
CA SER A 360 6.56 -0.11 -13.99
C SER A 360 7.97 -0.11 -13.38
N THR A 361 8.99 -0.49 -14.15
CA THR A 361 10.40 -0.45 -13.73
C THR A 361 10.79 0.95 -13.26
N TRP A 362 10.53 1.99 -14.06
CA TRP A 362 10.88 3.36 -13.72
C TRP A 362 10.10 3.90 -12.52
N VAL A 363 8.80 3.61 -12.42
CA VAL A 363 8.01 4.01 -11.25
C VAL A 363 8.60 3.43 -9.96
N ARG A 364 9.05 2.17 -9.99
CA ARG A 364 9.68 1.51 -8.84
C ARG A 364 11.04 2.14 -8.51
N ILE A 365 11.89 2.41 -9.50
CA ILE A 365 13.19 3.08 -9.29
C ILE A 365 13.02 4.51 -8.76
N VAL A 366 12.07 5.27 -9.30
CA VAL A 366 11.78 6.62 -8.79
C VAL A 366 11.22 6.55 -7.36
N ASN A 367 10.35 5.58 -7.06
CA ASN A 367 9.87 5.36 -5.70
C ASN A 367 11.00 5.00 -4.73
N GLU A 368 11.99 4.21 -5.17
CA GLU A 368 13.20 3.92 -4.40
C GLU A 368 13.99 5.20 -4.08
N TRP A 369 14.19 6.08 -5.06
CA TRP A 369 14.94 7.32 -4.85
C TRP A 369 14.18 8.26 -3.91
N LEU A 370 12.87 8.40 -4.11
CA LEU A 370 12.00 9.16 -3.21
C LEU A 370 12.03 8.58 -1.79
N ALA A 371 12.06 7.25 -1.65
CA ALA A 371 12.19 6.58 -0.36
C ALA A 371 13.44 7.02 0.39
N VAL A 372 14.58 7.04 -0.29
CA VAL A 372 15.84 7.48 0.30
C VAL A 372 15.83 8.98 0.61
N CYS A 373 15.32 9.82 -0.30
CA CYS A 373 15.21 11.26 -0.07
C CYS A 373 14.34 11.60 1.15
N VAL A 374 13.17 10.97 1.26
CA VAL A 374 12.22 11.17 2.35
C VAL A 374 12.80 10.66 3.68
N TYR A 375 13.49 9.51 3.66
CA TYR A 375 14.22 8.99 4.81
C TYR A 375 15.31 9.96 5.31
N LEU A 376 16.19 10.40 4.40
CA LEU A 376 17.25 11.35 4.74
C LEU A 376 16.68 12.67 5.27
N TRP A 377 15.61 13.16 4.66
CA TRP A 377 14.93 14.37 5.11
C TRP A 377 14.36 14.21 6.53
N MET A 378 13.73 13.08 6.85
CA MET A 378 13.22 12.81 8.20
C MET A 378 14.32 12.79 9.26
N LEU A 379 15.53 12.35 8.94
CA LEU A 379 16.67 12.38 9.87
C LEU A 379 17.28 13.79 10.00
N VAL A 380 17.38 14.52 8.90
CA VAL A 380 18.10 15.80 8.83
C VAL A 380 17.24 16.98 9.28
N ALA A 381 15.95 16.99 8.95
CA ALA A 381 15.05 18.12 9.24
C ALA A 381 14.99 18.51 10.73
N PRO A 382 14.87 17.57 11.69
CA PRO A 382 14.89 17.90 13.13
C PRO A 382 16.19 18.59 13.56
N VAL A 383 17.33 18.18 12.99
CA VAL A 383 18.64 18.77 13.30
C VAL A 383 18.74 20.20 12.78
N ILE A 384 18.27 20.45 11.55
CA ILE A 384 18.23 21.80 10.97
C ILE A 384 17.32 22.72 11.77
N LEU A 385 16.12 22.25 12.13
CA LEU A 385 15.16 23.03 12.91
C LEU A 385 15.70 23.39 14.30
N LYS A 386 16.33 22.43 14.99
CA LYS A 386 16.97 22.67 16.29
C LYS A 386 18.11 23.69 16.18
N TRP A 387 18.95 23.59 15.14
CA TRP A 387 20.03 24.54 14.91
C TRP A 387 19.52 25.96 14.67
N ARG A 388 18.45 26.10 13.87
CA ARG A 388 17.80 27.40 13.62
C ARG A 388 17.24 28.02 14.90
N GLN A 389 16.56 27.23 15.73
CA GLN A 389 16.04 27.70 17.02
C GLN A 389 17.17 28.19 17.94
N THR A 390 18.28 27.45 18.02
CA THR A 390 19.43 27.87 18.84
C THR A 390 20.10 29.15 18.34
N SER A 391 20.14 29.38 17.01
CA SER A 391 20.70 30.61 16.45
C SER A 391 19.79 31.83 16.58
N GLU A 392 18.47 31.64 16.65
CA GLU A 392 17.51 32.75 16.87
C GLU A 392 17.44 33.15 18.36
N SER A 393 17.85 32.25 19.27
CA SER A 393 17.91 32.50 20.73
C SER A 393 19.25 33.05 21.25
N ALA A 394 20.26 33.13 20.39
CA ALA A 394 21.61 33.62 20.70
C ALA A 394 21.83 34.99 20.05
#